data_AF-A0A380JDB9-F1
#
_entry.id   AF-A0A380JDB9-F1
#
_cell.length_a   1.000
_cell.length_b   1.000
_cell.length_c   1.000
_cell.angle_alpha   90.00
_cell.angle_beta   90.00
_cell.angle_gamma   90.00
#
_symmetry.space_group_name_H-M   'P 1'
#
loop_
_entity.id
_entity.type
_entity.pdbx_description
1 polymer ?
#
loop_
_entity_poly.entity_id
_entity_poly.type
_entity_poly.pdbx_seq_one_letter_code
_entity_poly.pdbx_strand_id
1 'polypeptide(L)'
;MSDIKIIALGGVRENGKNLYLAEINESIFVLDAGLKYPENEQLGVDVVIPNMDYLIENRDRVQGVFLTHGHADAIGALPYLLQDVRVPVFGSELTIELAKLVVKNNSQVKKFNNFHVVDAQTEIEFKDAVVSFFSTTHSIPESLGIVLGTDQGNIVYTGDFKFDQAASLGYQTDYGRLAEIGRDGVLALLADSANADSKVQVASEAEVGEEMDDVISDAQGRIIVAAVASNLSRIQQVFDAAAKYGRRVVLTGFDVENIVRTAIRLKKLSIADEKLIVKPKDMNRFEDHELIILEAGRMGEPIEGLRKMAIGRHRYVEIKDGDLVYIVTTPSVAKEAVVARVENMIYKASGSVKLITQNLRVSGHANGRDLQLLMNILSPKYLFPIQGEYRELQAHADLAEEIGMLPENIYIMKRGDIMVLSDQGFLHEGGVPASDVMIDGNAIGDVGNIVLRDRKILSEDGIFIVVITVNKKKRTIVSKAKVHTRGFVYVRKSRDILRESADLVNKTVADYLATEGFDWGELKGSVRDELGKFLFDQTKRRPAVLPVIMEVR
;
A
#
# COMPACT_ATOMS: atom_id res chain seq x y z
N MET A 1 0.52 12.04 -37.30
CA MET A 1 1.26 11.39 -36.20
C MET A 1 0.70 11.98 -34.94
N SER A 2 0.12 11.12 -34.10
CA SER A 2 -0.40 11.54 -32.79
C SER A 2 0.74 12.03 -31.91
N ASP A 3 0.48 13.09 -31.13
CA ASP A 3 1.37 13.49 -30.02
C ASP A 3 1.12 12.53 -28.86
N ILE A 4 2.15 11.81 -28.41
CA ILE A 4 2.03 10.77 -27.36
C ILE A 4 2.96 11.10 -26.22
N LYS A 5 2.41 11.15 -25.00
CA LYS A 5 3.18 11.26 -23.76
C LYS A 5 2.83 10.16 -22.78
N ILE A 6 3.84 9.64 -22.10
CA ILE A 6 3.71 8.72 -20.98
C ILE A 6 4.18 9.44 -19.72
N ILE A 7 3.35 9.47 -18.69
CA ILE A 7 3.62 10.14 -17.42
C ILE A 7 3.38 9.15 -16.28
N ALA A 8 4.32 9.04 -15.35
CA ALA A 8 4.16 8.19 -14.17
C ALA A 8 4.04 9.06 -12.92
N LEU A 9 2.86 9.11 -12.29
CA LEU A 9 2.64 9.86 -11.05
C LEU A 9 2.85 9.00 -9.79
N GLY A 10 2.80 7.68 -9.94
CA GLY A 10 3.11 6.70 -8.89
C GLY A 10 3.45 5.32 -9.46
N GLY A 11 3.86 4.38 -8.59
CA GLY A 11 4.19 3.01 -8.99
C GLY A 11 5.51 2.85 -9.76
N VAL A 12 6.39 3.84 -9.80
CA VAL A 12 7.77 3.71 -10.34
C VAL A 12 8.79 4.04 -9.26
N ARG A 13 9.80 3.18 -9.14
CA ARG A 13 10.81 3.22 -8.06
C ARG A 13 10.15 3.12 -6.68
N GLU A 14 9.07 2.34 -6.63
CA GLU A 14 8.33 1.93 -5.46
C GLU A 14 7.35 0.82 -5.83
N ASN A 15 6.88 0.05 -4.85
CA ASN A 15 5.74 -0.84 -4.99
C ASN A 15 4.44 -0.20 -4.50
N GLY A 16 3.41 -0.20 -5.36
CA GLY A 16 2.09 0.37 -5.13
C GLY A 16 1.94 1.84 -5.52
N LYS A 17 0.76 2.43 -5.24
CA LYS A 17 0.36 3.75 -5.77
C LYS A 17 0.35 3.81 -7.31
N ASN A 18 -0.08 2.74 -7.99
CA ASN A 18 -0.08 2.73 -9.46
C ASN A 18 -0.97 3.84 -10.00
N LEU A 19 -0.38 4.74 -10.77
CA LEU A 19 -1.08 5.82 -11.45
C LEU A 19 -0.21 6.30 -12.62
N TYR A 20 -0.56 5.84 -13.81
CA TYR A 20 0.12 6.17 -15.05
C TYR A 20 -0.83 6.88 -16.00
N LEU A 21 -0.30 7.80 -16.80
CA LEU A 21 -1.07 8.56 -17.78
C LEU A 21 -0.51 8.27 -19.16
N ALA A 22 -1.42 8.02 -20.10
CA ALA A 22 -1.15 8.15 -21.52
C ALA A 22 -1.90 9.38 -22.04
N GLU A 23 -1.15 10.39 -22.46
CA GLU A 23 -1.68 11.54 -23.18
C GLU A 23 -1.56 11.27 -24.67
N ILE A 24 -2.68 11.33 -25.38
CA ILE A 24 -2.74 11.13 -26.83
C ILE A 24 -3.46 12.34 -27.42
N ASN A 25 -2.70 13.16 -28.14
CA ASN A 25 -3.11 14.51 -28.56
C ASN A 25 -3.58 15.34 -27.35
N GLU A 26 -4.86 15.68 -27.29
CA GLU A 26 -5.44 16.46 -26.19
C GLU A 26 -6.07 15.59 -25.10
N SER A 27 -6.20 14.28 -25.32
CA SER A 27 -6.92 13.34 -24.44
C SER A 27 -5.98 12.67 -23.43
N ILE A 28 -6.41 12.60 -22.16
CA ILE A 28 -5.67 11.91 -21.09
C ILE A 28 -6.42 10.63 -20.69
N PHE A 29 -5.73 9.50 -20.74
CA PHE A 29 -6.19 8.20 -20.27
C PHE A 29 -5.45 7.84 -18.98
N VAL A 30 -6.19 7.64 -17.89
CA VAL A 30 -5.62 7.29 -16.58
C VAL A 30 -5.63 5.78 -16.42
N LEU A 31 -4.46 5.20 -16.17
CA LEU A 31 -4.24 3.77 -15.98
C LEU A 31 -4.01 3.53 -14.49
N ASP A 32 -5.01 2.92 -13.85
CA ASP A 32 -5.14 2.74 -12.40
C ASP A 32 -5.13 4.04 -11.56
N ALA A 33 -5.61 3.93 -10.32
CA ALA A 33 -5.63 4.98 -9.31
C ALA A 33 -5.38 4.37 -7.91
N GLY A 34 -4.15 3.95 -7.68
CA GLY A 34 -3.70 3.16 -6.53
C GLY A 34 -3.28 3.93 -5.29
N LEU A 35 -3.31 3.25 -4.13
CA LEU A 35 -2.64 3.70 -2.90
C LEU A 35 -1.46 2.80 -2.52
N LYS A 36 -0.66 3.24 -1.55
CA LYS A 36 0.39 2.45 -0.88
C LYS A 36 0.14 2.48 0.61
N TYR A 37 0.36 1.35 1.28
CA TYR A 37 0.34 1.29 2.74
C TYR A 37 1.67 1.81 3.30
N PRO A 38 1.64 2.58 4.40
CA PRO A 38 2.81 3.26 4.91
C PRO A 38 3.88 2.31 5.42
N GLU A 39 5.12 2.73 5.26
CA GLU A 39 6.28 2.04 5.81
C GLU A 39 6.53 2.43 7.27
N ASN A 40 7.47 1.76 7.94
CA ASN A 40 7.65 1.83 9.40
C ASN A 40 7.97 3.25 9.92
N GLU A 41 8.44 4.17 9.08
CA GLU A 41 8.81 5.55 9.47
C GLU A 41 7.66 6.56 9.37
N GLN A 42 6.56 6.21 8.69
CA GLN A 42 5.42 7.11 8.47
C GLN A 42 4.41 7.00 9.62
N LEU A 43 4.86 7.37 10.82
CA LEU A 43 4.09 7.20 12.05
C LEU A 43 2.72 7.87 11.98
N GLY A 44 1.67 7.08 12.20
CA GLY A 44 0.27 7.53 12.24
C GLY A 44 -0.35 7.85 10.89
N VAL A 45 0.34 7.61 9.78
CA VAL A 45 -0.27 7.65 8.44
C VAL A 45 -1.08 6.37 8.25
N ASP A 46 -2.25 6.48 7.61
CA ASP A 46 -3.10 5.33 7.27
C ASP A 46 -2.76 4.79 5.87
N VAL A 47 -2.69 5.69 4.89
CA VAL A 47 -2.37 5.38 3.48
C VAL A 47 -1.62 6.53 2.83
N VAL A 48 -0.88 6.23 1.77
CA VAL A 48 -0.16 7.20 0.92
C VAL A 48 -0.74 7.11 -0.49
N ILE A 49 -1.00 8.24 -1.12
CA ILE A 49 -1.51 8.33 -2.51
C ILE A 49 -0.60 9.20 -3.38
N PRO A 50 -0.65 9.08 -4.72
CA PRO A 50 0.04 9.99 -5.63
C PRO A 50 -0.44 11.44 -5.48
N ASN A 51 0.44 12.41 -5.74
CA ASN A 51 0.00 13.77 -6.06
C ASN A 51 -0.74 13.74 -7.41
N MET A 52 -1.92 14.35 -7.45
CA MET A 52 -2.83 14.37 -8.60
C MET A 52 -3.03 15.78 -9.19
N ASP A 53 -2.21 16.76 -8.79
CA ASP A 53 -2.35 18.17 -9.19
C ASP A 53 -2.39 18.30 -10.73
N TYR A 54 -1.54 17.54 -11.43
CA TYR A 54 -1.53 17.51 -12.89
C TYR A 54 -2.89 17.10 -13.50
N LEU A 55 -3.54 16.08 -12.93
CA LEU A 55 -4.87 15.63 -13.37
C LEU A 55 -5.96 16.64 -13.01
N ILE A 56 -5.85 17.31 -11.85
CA ILE A 56 -6.80 18.33 -11.41
C ILE A 56 -6.73 19.55 -12.35
N GLU A 57 -5.53 20.00 -12.69
CA GLU A 57 -5.28 21.11 -13.62
C GLU A 57 -5.75 20.78 -15.06
N ASN A 58 -5.71 19.51 -15.44
CA ASN A 58 -6.08 19.03 -16.78
C ASN A 58 -7.39 18.24 -16.81
N ARG A 59 -8.26 18.38 -15.81
CA ARG A 59 -9.43 17.51 -15.60
C ARG A 59 -10.37 17.41 -16.80
N ASP A 60 -10.50 18.49 -17.58
CA ASP A 60 -11.40 18.56 -18.74
C ASP A 60 -10.89 17.73 -19.94
N ARG A 61 -9.61 17.33 -19.91
CA ARG A 61 -8.96 16.49 -20.92
C ARG A 61 -9.02 15.00 -20.59
N VAL A 62 -9.33 14.67 -19.34
CA VAL A 62 -9.35 13.28 -18.84
C VAL A 62 -10.58 12.55 -19.38
N GLN A 63 -10.34 11.52 -20.20
CA GLN A 63 -11.39 10.75 -20.86
C GLN A 63 -11.99 9.68 -19.94
N GLY A 64 -11.19 9.14 -19.03
CA GLY A 64 -11.62 8.14 -18.08
C GLY A 64 -10.47 7.56 -17.26
N VAL A 65 -10.85 6.84 -16.20
CA VAL A 65 -9.95 6.02 -15.40
C VAL A 65 -10.21 4.55 -15.73
N PHE A 66 -9.17 3.83 -16.11
CA PHE A 66 -9.23 2.43 -16.50
C PHE A 66 -8.52 1.60 -15.43
N LEU A 67 -9.29 0.78 -14.73
CA LEU A 67 -8.82 -0.03 -13.61
C LEU A 67 -8.53 -1.46 -14.09
N THR A 68 -7.30 -1.92 -13.86
CA THR A 68 -6.83 -3.24 -14.28
C THR A 68 -7.38 -4.34 -13.39
N HIS A 69 -7.43 -4.11 -12.08
CA HIS A 69 -7.86 -5.09 -11.09
C HIS A 69 -8.27 -4.45 -9.77
N GLY A 70 -8.86 -5.24 -8.87
CA GLY A 70 -9.48 -4.76 -7.62
C GLY A 70 -8.55 -4.60 -6.41
N HIS A 71 -7.23 -4.56 -6.56
CA HIS A 71 -6.34 -4.35 -5.43
C HIS A 71 -6.23 -2.88 -5.01
N ALA A 72 -5.85 -2.66 -3.75
CA ALA A 72 -5.71 -1.31 -3.18
C ALA A 72 -4.68 -0.45 -3.93
N ASP A 73 -3.63 -1.05 -4.46
CA ASP A 73 -2.63 -0.38 -5.28
C ASP A 73 -3.05 -0.11 -6.72
N ALA A 74 -4.24 -0.56 -7.14
CA ALA A 74 -4.87 -0.18 -8.40
C ALA A 74 -6.12 0.72 -8.22
N ILE A 75 -6.90 0.55 -7.14
CA ILE A 75 -8.18 1.28 -6.95
C ILE A 75 -8.21 2.21 -5.73
N GLY A 76 -7.20 2.13 -4.86
CA GLY A 76 -7.28 2.68 -3.51
C GLY A 76 -7.25 4.21 -3.44
N ALA A 77 -6.64 4.88 -4.42
CA ALA A 77 -6.61 6.34 -4.51
C ALA A 77 -7.78 6.92 -5.33
N LEU A 78 -8.58 6.08 -5.99
CA LEU A 78 -9.76 6.49 -6.74
C LEU A 78 -10.71 7.45 -6.01
N PRO A 79 -11.10 7.24 -4.72
CA PRO A 79 -11.99 8.18 -4.04
C PRO A 79 -11.39 9.58 -3.84
N TYR A 80 -10.06 9.72 -3.88
CA TYR A 80 -9.39 11.01 -3.76
C TYR A 80 -9.36 11.70 -5.12
N LEU A 81 -9.05 10.96 -6.19
CA LEU A 81 -9.11 11.47 -7.56
C LEU A 81 -10.52 11.99 -7.92
N LEU A 82 -11.56 11.22 -7.59
CA LEU A 82 -12.95 11.54 -7.95
C LEU A 82 -13.54 12.73 -7.18
N GLN A 83 -12.84 13.27 -6.17
CA GLN A 83 -13.28 14.50 -5.50
C GLN A 83 -13.23 15.69 -6.47
N ASP A 84 -12.16 15.75 -7.27
CA ASP A 84 -11.86 16.88 -8.15
C ASP A 84 -12.02 16.53 -9.65
N VAL A 85 -11.81 15.27 -10.02
CA VAL A 85 -11.84 14.77 -11.41
C VAL A 85 -12.95 13.73 -11.57
N ARG A 86 -14.18 14.19 -11.81
CA ARG A 86 -15.38 13.34 -11.94
C ARG A 86 -15.58 12.80 -13.35
N VAL A 87 -14.75 11.84 -13.73
CA VAL A 87 -14.76 11.21 -15.06
C VAL A 87 -15.32 9.78 -15.01
N PRO A 88 -15.68 9.16 -16.15
CA PRO A 88 -16.07 7.75 -16.20
C PRO A 88 -14.97 6.83 -15.66
N VAL A 89 -15.36 5.79 -14.93
CA VAL A 89 -14.46 4.77 -14.39
C VAL A 89 -14.79 3.42 -15.02
N PHE A 90 -13.81 2.79 -15.67
CA PHE A 90 -13.93 1.52 -16.38
C PHE A 90 -13.15 0.42 -15.65
N GLY A 91 -13.66 -0.80 -15.66
CA GLY A 91 -12.99 -1.97 -15.11
C GLY A 91 -13.88 -3.21 -15.18
N SER A 92 -13.34 -4.37 -14.83
CA SER A 92 -14.12 -5.61 -14.76
C SER A 92 -15.23 -5.55 -13.71
N GLU A 93 -16.19 -6.48 -13.79
CA GLU A 93 -17.35 -6.49 -12.88
C GLU A 93 -16.92 -6.52 -11.41
N LEU A 94 -15.99 -7.41 -11.05
CA LEU A 94 -15.43 -7.47 -9.71
C LEU A 94 -14.68 -6.19 -9.36
N THR A 95 -13.81 -5.70 -10.24
CA THR A 95 -13.01 -4.49 -10.00
C THR A 95 -13.89 -3.28 -9.71
N ILE A 96 -14.96 -3.10 -10.48
CA ILE A 96 -15.92 -2.00 -10.29
C ILE A 96 -16.69 -2.16 -8.98
N GLU A 97 -17.12 -3.36 -8.60
CA GLU A 97 -17.81 -3.56 -7.33
C GLU A 97 -16.89 -3.33 -6.12
N LEU A 98 -15.61 -3.71 -6.20
CA LEU A 98 -14.62 -3.39 -5.17
C LEU A 98 -14.29 -1.90 -5.13
N ALA A 99 -14.14 -1.25 -6.28
CA ALA A 99 -13.96 0.20 -6.38
C ALA A 99 -15.12 0.96 -5.74
N LYS A 100 -16.37 0.51 -5.94
CA LYS A 100 -17.55 1.06 -5.27
C LYS A 100 -17.48 0.94 -3.74
N LEU A 101 -16.95 -0.15 -3.19
CA LEU A 101 -16.75 -0.29 -1.74
C LEU A 101 -15.76 0.77 -1.22
N VAL A 102 -14.64 0.95 -1.91
CA VAL A 102 -13.62 1.95 -1.57
C VAL A 102 -14.19 3.37 -1.67
N VAL A 103 -14.92 3.68 -2.75
CA VAL A 103 -15.53 5.00 -2.98
C VAL A 103 -16.63 5.31 -1.96
N LYS A 104 -17.44 4.32 -1.56
CA LYS A 104 -18.50 4.49 -0.54
C LYS A 104 -17.96 4.89 0.84
N ASN A 105 -16.71 4.53 1.15
CA ASN A 105 -16.08 4.90 2.42
C ASN A 105 -15.68 6.38 2.46
N ASN A 106 -15.65 7.07 1.32
CA ASN A 106 -15.37 8.51 1.26
C ASN A 106 -16.66 9.33 1.18
N SER A 107 -16.88 10.19 2.18
CA SER A 107 -18.13 10.94 2.34
C SER A 107 -18.45 11.91 1.18
N GLN A 108 -17.43 12.41 0.47
CA GLN A 108 -17.59 13.38 -0.61
C GLN A 108 -18.03 12.73 -1.93
N VAL A 109 -17.58 11.50 -2.19
CA VAL A 109 -17.79 10.79 -3.45
C VAL A 109 -18.65 9.53 -3.31
N LYS A 110 -19.16 9.21 -2.11
CA LYS A 110 -20.02 8.02 -1.87
C LYS A 110 -21.26 7.88 -2.77
N LYS A 111 -21.69 8.96 -3.45
CA LYS A 111 -22.82 8.98 -4.39
C LYS A 111 -22.39 8.90 -5.86
N PHE A 112 -21.09 8.88 -6.14
CA PHE A 112 -20.57 8.72 -7.49
C PHE A 112 -21.04 7.38 -8.07
N ASN A 113 -21.51 7.41 -9.31
CA ASN A 113 -22.14 6.27 -9.96
C ASN A 113 -21.77 6.13 -11.45
N ASN A 114 -20.80 6.91 -11.95
CA ASN A 114 -20.35 6.85 -13.33
C ASN A 114 -19.31 5.73 -13.54
N PHE A 115 -19.73 4.51 -13.23
CA PHE A 115 -18.93 3.30 -13.36
C PHE A 115 -19.41 2.47 -14.56
N HIS A 116 -18.47 1.94 -15.32
CA HIS A 116 -18.71 1.16 -16.52
C HIS A 116 -17.99 -0.18 -16.39
N VAL A 117 -18.76 -1.26 -16.52
CA VAL A 117 -18.21 -2.62 -16.53
C VAL A 117 -17.72 -2.93 -17.94
N VAL A 118 -16.49 -3.44 -18.04
CA VAL A 118 -15.84 -3.89 -19.28
C VAL A 118 -15.29 -5.30 -19.09
N ASP A 119 -15.02 -5.99 -20.19
CA ASP A 119 -14.35 -7.30 -20.22
C ASP A 119 -13.25 -7.32 -21.28
N ALA A 120 -12.57 -8.47 -21.44
CA ALA A 120 -11.48 -8.63 -22.40
C ALA A 120 -11.91 -8.53 -23.88
N GLN A 121 -13.22 -8.58 -24.17
CA GLN A 121 -13.78 -8.46 -25.50
C GLN A 121 -14.29 -7.04 -25.78
N THR A 122 -14.32 -6.18 -24.76
CA THR A 122 -14.81 -4.82 -24.87
C THR A 122 -13.80 -3.94 -25.61
N GLU A 123 -14.31 -3.13 -26.53
CA GLU A 123 -13.56 -2.09 -27.22
C GLU A 123 -14.35 -0.78 -27.14
N ILE A 124 -13.66 0.31 -26.81
CA ILE A 124 -14.27 1.63 -26.58
C ILE A 124 -13.55 2.65 -27.45
N GLU A 125 -14.28 3.23 -28.38
CA GLU A 125 -13.78 4.29 -29.26
C GLU A 125 -13.85 5.65 -28.55
N PHE A 126 -12.69 6.29 -28.40
CA PHE A 126 -12.57 7.69 -28.01
C PHE A 126 -12.08 8.50 -29.21
N LYS A 127 -12.14 9.83 -29.10
CA LYS A 127 -11.72 10.75 -30.17
C LYS A 127 -10.29 10.49 -30.66
N ASP A 128 -9.36 10.27 -29.73
CA ASP A 128 -7.93 10.20 -30.01
C ASP A 128 -7.34 8.79 -29.86
N ALA A 129 -8.11 7.81 -29.38
CA ALA A 129 -7.63 6.44 -29.17
C ALA A 129 -8.77 5.42 -29.12
N VAL A 130 -8.44 4.17 -29.38
CA VAL A 130 -9.32 3.02 -29.11
C VAL A 130 -8.82 2.28 -27.89
N VAL A 131 -9.65 2.12 -26.86
CA VAL A 131 -9.28 1.37 -25.65
C VAL A 131 -9.85 -0.04 -25.73
N SER A 132 -8.99 -1.04 -25.67
CA SER A 132 -9.37 -2.46 -25.56
C SER A 132 -8.61 -3.15 -24.43
N PHE A 133 -8.95 -4.40 -24.15
CA PHE A 133 -8.45 -5.13 -22.99
C PHE A 133 -7.97 -6.54 -23.34
N PHE A 134 -7.27 -7.18 -22.40
CA PHE A 134 -6.94 -8.59 -22.46
C PHE A 134 -6.91 -9.18 -21.04
N SER A 135 -7.34 -10.43 -20.89
CA SER A 135 -7.30 -11.10 -19.58
C SER A 135 -5.88 -11.46 -19.18
N THR A 136 -5.56 -11.26 -17.90
CA THR A 136 -4.29 -11.65 -17.29
C THR A 136 -4.54 -12.56 -16.09
N THR A 137 -3.55 -13.38 -15.75
CA THR A 137 -3.53 -14.09 -14.47
C THR A 137 -2.95 -13.19 -13.39
N HIS A 138 -3.68 -13.00 -12.30
CA HIS A 138 -3.16 -12.39 -11.09
C HIS A 138 -3.73 -13.08 -9.84
N SER A 139 -3.52 -12.49 -8.66
CA SER A 139 -4.03 -13.03 -7.38
C SER A 139 -5.51 -12.72 -7.09
N ILE A 140 -6.17 -11.99 -7.99
CA ILE A 140 -7.59 -11.64 -7.99
C ILE A 140 -8.18 -11.96 -9.37
N PRO A 141 -9.43 -12.43 -9.49
CA PRO A 141 -10.01 -12.78 -10.78
C PRO A 141 -10.38 -11.52 -11.56
N GLU A 142 -10.60 -11.71 -12.86
CA GLU A 142 -10.93 -10.63 -13.80
C GLU A 142 -9.92 -9.47 -13.80
N SER A 143 -8.64 -9.78 -13.58
CA SER A 143 -7.54 -8.88 -13.90
C SER A 143 -7.42 -8.70 -15.41
N LEU A 144 -7.25 -7.45 -15.83
CA LEU A 144 -7.16 -7.03 -17.22
C LEU A 144 -5.88 -6.23 -17.46
N GLY A 145 -5.23 -6.48 -18.59
CA GLY A 145 -4.35 -5.49 -19.21
C GLY A 145 -5.14 -4.56 -20.12
N ILE A 146 -4.56 -3.39 -20.40
CA ILE A 146 -5.19 -2.30 -21.16
C ILE A 146 -4.35 -2.02 -22.41
N VAL A 147 -5.01 -1.84 -23.55
CA VAL A 147 -4.39 -1.47 -24.82
C VAL A 147 -5.00 -0.17 -25.31
N LEU A 148 -4.16 0.84 -25.54
CA LEU A 148 -4.55 2.10 -26.18
C LEU A 148 -4.04 2.07 -27.63
N GLY A 149 -4.95 1.86 -28.57
CA GLY A 149 -4.67 1.86 -30.00
C GLY A 149 -4.56 3.29 -30.54
N THR A 150 -3.47 3.58 -31.24
CA THR A 150 -3.17 4.89 -31.84
C THR A 150 -2.69 4.76 -33.28
N ASP A 151 -2.60 5.87 -34.02
CA ASP A 151 -2.01 5.88 -35.37
C ASP A 151 -0.51 5.55 -35.40
N GLN A 152 0.18 5.57 -34.25
CA GLN A 152 1.60 5.23 -34.09
C GLN A 152 1.84 3.78 -33.64
N GLY A 153 0.77 3.03 -33.33
CA GLY A 153 0.82 1.68 -32.75
C GLY A 153 0.23 1.61 -31.34
N ASN A 154 0.23 0.42 -30.76
CA ASN A 154 -0.42 0.16 -29.47
C ASN A 154 0.46 0.58 -28.27
N ILE A 155 -0.13 1.27 -27.31
CA ILE A 155 0.44 1.41 -25.95
C ILE A 155 -0.22 0.33 -25.09
N VAL A 156 0.59 -0.60 -24.58
CA VAL A 156 0.12 -1.74 -23.79
C VAL A 156 0.51 -1.53 -22.34
N TYR A 157 -0.47 -1.56 -21.44
CA TYR A 157 -0.28 -1.55 -20.01
C TYR A 157 -0.71 -2.90 -19.45
N THR A 158 0.21 -3.63 -18.82
CA THR A 158 -0.06 -5.01 -18.40
C THR A 158 -1.01 -5.11 -17.20
N GLY A 159 -1.14 -4.03 -16.42
CA GLY A 159 -1.53 -4.15 -15.02
C GLY A 159 -0.56 -5.07 -14.27
N ASP A 160 -1.01 -5.62 -13.16
CA ASP A 160 -0.26 -6.63 -12.40
C ASP A 160 -0.61 -8.01 -12.94
N PHE A 161 0.40 -8.84 -13.20
CA PHE A 161 0.17 -10.15 -13.81
C PHE A 161 1.27 -11.15 -13.47
N LYS A 162 0.96 -12.43 -13.63
CA LYS A 162 1.91 -13.54 -13.80
C LYS A 162 1.46 -14.43 -14.95
N PHE A 163 2.28 -15.41 -15.31
CA PHE A 163 1.84 -16.54 -16.12
C PHE A 163 1.65 -17.77 -15.25
N ASP A 164 0.46 -18.36 -15.33
CA ASP A 164 0.11 -19.60 -14.64
C ASP A 164 -0.62 -20.52 -15.61
N GLN A 165 0.06 -21.59 -15.99
CA GLN A 165 -0.45 -22.56 -16.97
C GLN A 165 -1.61 -23.40 -16.41
N ALA A 166 -1.76 -23.45 -15.08
CA ALA A 166 -2.80 -24.19 -14.38
C ALA A 166 -3.89 -23.26 -13.82
N ALA A 167 -3.89 -21.97 -14.18
CA ALA A 167 -4.94 -21.04 -13.78
C ALA A 167 -6.33 -21.54 -14.17
N SER A 168 -7.30 -21.35 -13.28
CA SER A 168 -8.70 -21.61 -13.58
C SER A 168 -9.26 -20.57 -14.57
N LEU A 169 -10.33 -20.92 -15.30
CA LEU A 169 -10.90 -20.09 -16.39
C LEU A 169 -11.06 -18.59 -16.05
N GLY A 170 -11.48 -18.25 -14.83
CA GLY A 170 -11.68 -16.85 -14.39
C GLY A 170 -10.40 -16.06 -14.13
N TYR A 171 -9.24 -16.72 -14.23
CA TYR A 171 -7.90 -16.18 -13.99
C TYR A 171 -6.98 -16.36 -15.20
N GLN A 172 -7.38 -17.08 -16.25
CA GLN A 172 -6.46 -17.42 -17.33
C GLN A 172 -6.04 -16.19 -18.13
N THR A 173 -4.74 -16.08 -18.36
CA THR A 173 -4.21 -15.13 -19.35
C THR A 173 -4.63 -15.55 -20.76
N ASP A 174 -5.10 -14.60 -21.56
CA ASP A 174 -5.40 -14.84 -22.97
C ASP A 174 -4.14 -14.69 -23.85
N TYR A 175 -3.40 -15.79 -24.01
CA TYR A 175 -2.22 -15.84 -24.88
C TYR A 175 -2.53 -15.58 -26.35
N GLY A 176 -3.73 -15.95 -26.82
CA GLY A 176 -4.15 -15.72 -28.20
C GLY A 176 -4.29 -14.22 -28.47
N ARG A 177 -4.97 -13.52 -27.56
CA ARG A 177 -5.10 -12.06 -27.61
C ARG A 177 -3.76 -11.34 -27.49
N LEU A 178 -2.85 -11.79 -26.64
CA LEU A 178 -1.49 -11.23 -26.59
C LEU A 178 -0.75 -11.35 -27.92
N ALA A 179 -0.87 -12.50 -28.60
CA ALA A 179 -0.26 -12.71 -29.92
C ALA A 179 -0.93 -11.89 -31.04
N GLU A 180 -2.21 -11.56 -30.92
CA GLU A 180 -2.88 -10.58 -31.79
C GLU A 180 -2.30 -9.18 -31.57
N ILE A 181 -2.25 -8.71 -30.33
CA ILE A 181 -1.72 -7.39 -29.97
C ILE A 181 -0.27 -7.22 -30.45
N GLY A 182 0.56 -8.25 -30.28
CA GLY A 182 1.94 -8.24 -30.79
C GLY A 182 2.03 -8.14 -32.32
N ARG A 183 1.12 -8.81 -33.05
CA ARG A 183 1.05 -8.73 -34.53
C ARG A 183 0.56 -7.37 -35.02
N ASP A 184 -0.34 -6.74 -34.29
CA ASP A 184 -0.86 -5.40 -34.61
C ASP A 184 0.17 -4.29 -34.35
N GLY A 185 1.25 -4.61 -33.63
CA GLY A 185 2.39 -3.74 -33.38
C GLY A 185 2.27 -2.98 -32.06
N VAL A 186 3.23 -3.20 -31.17
CA VAL A 186 3.31 -2.54 -29.86
C VAL A 186 4.35 -1.43 -29.90
N LEU A 187 3.89 -0.18 -29.81
CA LEU A 187 4.75 0.99 -29.72
C LEU A 187 5.46 1.04 -28.37
N ALA A 188 4.70 0.95 -27.29
CA ALA A 188 5.22 1.06 -25.93
C ALA A 188 4.58 0.02 -25.02
N LEU A 189 5.40 -0.68 -24.24
CA LEU A 189 4.96 -1.62 -23.21
C LEU A 189 5.27 -1.05 -21.83
N LEU A 190 4.23 -0.80 -21.04
CA LEU A 190 4.31 -0.52 -19.61
C LEU A 190 4.03 -1.82 -18.86
N ALA A 191 5.07 -2.46 -18.35
CA ALA A 191 4.98 -3.80 -17.76
C ALA A 191 5.40 -3.86 -16.28
N ASP A 192 4.61 -4.58 -15.49
CA ASP A 192 4.87 -4.92 -14.08
C ASP A 192 6.27 -5.54 -13.91
N SER A 193 7.00 -5.08 -12.88
CA SER A 193 8.38 -5.45 -12.61
C SER A 193 8.57 -5.98 -11.19
N ALA A 194 7.52 -6.07 -10.36
CA ALA A 194 7.62 -6.24 -8.91
C ALA A 194 8.37 -7.51 -8.47
N ASN A 195 8.51 -8.49 -9.37
CA ASN A 195 9.23 -9.74 -9.13
C ASN A 195 10.23 -10.06 -10.26
N ALA A 196 10.67 -9.05 -11.02
CA ALA A 196 11.60 -9.17 -12.14
C ALA A 196 12.99 -9.68 -11.72
N ASP A 197 13.44 -9.36 -10.51
CA ASP A 197 14.73 -9.81 -9.98
C ASP A 197 14.72 -11.27 -9.47
N SER A 198 13.55 -11.93 -9.54
CA SER A 198 13.41 -13.33 -9.16
C SER A 198 13.81 -14.28 -10.29
N LYS A 199 14.70 -15.22 -9.96
CA LYS A 199 15.14 -16.32 -10.84
C LYS A 199 14.39 -17.63 -10.59
N VAL A 200 13.47 -17.63 -9.63
CA VAL A 200 12.75 -18.84 -9.19
C VAL A 200 11.38 -18.86 -9.87
N GLN A 201 10.94 -20.04 -10.30
CA GLN A 201 9.60 -20.19 -10.86
C GLN A 201 8.56 -19.89 -9.79
N VAL A 202 7.57 -19.06 -10.13
CA VAL A 202 6.42 -18.81 -9.26
C VAL A 202 5.52 -20.04 -9.29
N ALA A 203 5.08 -20.48 -8.12
CA ALA A 203 4.16 -21.59 -7.99
C ALA A 203 2.81 -21.26 -8.65
N SER A 204 2.25 -22.26 -9.32
CA SER A 204 0.89 -22.21 -9.86
C SER A 204 -0.15 -22.19 -8.74
N GLU A 205 -1.35 -21.69 -9.03
CA GLU A 205 -2.49 -21.74 -8.12
C GLU A 205 -2.91 -23.19 -7.82
N ALA A 206 -2.59 -24.15 -8.70
CA ALA A 206 -2.80 -25.57 -8.45
C ALA A 206 -1.85 -26.11 -7.37
N GLU A 207 -0.54 -25.85 -7.49
CA GLU A 207 0.46 -26.25 -6.47
C GLU A 207 0.18 -25.61 -5.11
N VAL A 208 -0.22 -24.32 -5.12
CA VAL A 208 -0.63 -23.61 -3.90
C VAL A 208 -1.89 -24.26 -3.29
N GLY A 209 -2.84 -24.69 -4.12
CA GLY A 209 -4.05 -25.39 -3.67
C GLY A 209 -3.76 -26.74 -3.05
N GLU A 210 -2.84 -27.53 -3.63
CA GLU A 210 -2.39 -28.81 -3.08
C GLU A 210 -1.70 -28.64 -1.72
N GLU A 211 -0.77 -27.70 -1.62
CA GLU A 211 -0.10 -27.38 -0.35
C GLU A 211 -1.09 -26.90 0.74
N MET A 212 -2.07 -26.07 0.36
CA MET A 212 -3.13 -25.63 1.27
C MET A 212 -3.99 -26.80 1.75
N ASP A 213 -4.37 -27.70 0.84
CA ASP A 213 -5.15 -28.90 1.15
C ASP A 213 -4.41 -29.82 2.12
N ASP A 214 -3.13 -30.10 1.85
CA ASP A 214 -2.26 -30.92 2.69
C ASP A 214 -2.15 -30.34 4.11
N VAL A 215 -1.83 -29.04 4.24
CA VAL A 215 -1.69 -28.37 5.53
C VAL A 215 -2.99 -28.38 6.34
N ILE A 216 -4.15 -28.17 5.70
CA ILE A 216 -5.45 -28.19 6.37
C ILE A 216 -5.86 -29.63 6.77
N SER A 217 -5.52 -30.62 5.95
CA SER A 217 -5.83 -32.03 6.21
C SER A 217 -5.08 -32.57 7.43
N ASP A 218 -3.81 -32.19 7.59
CA ASP A 218 -2.93 -32.65 8.67
C ASP A 218 -3.27 -32.02 10.04
N ALA A 219 -3.89 -30.84 10.04
CA ALA A 219 -4.14 -30.07 11.25
C ALA A 219 -5.10 -30.81 12.20
N GLN A 220 -4.67 -31.13 13.43
CA GLN A 220 -5.54 -31.85 14.38
C GLN A 220 -6.52 -30.95 15.14
N GLY A 221 -6.18 -29.67 15.28
CA GLY A 221 -6.98 -28.67 15.99
C GLY A 221 -7.50 -27.59 15.05
N ARG A 222 -7.68 -26.40 15.62
CA ARG A 222 -8.02 -25.18 14.88
C ARG A 222 -6.82 -24.76 14.03
N ILE A 223 -7.11 -24.33 12.81
CA ILE A 223 -6.14 -23.65 11.94
C ILE A 223 -6.52 -22.16 11.78
N ILE A 224 -5.54 -21.28 11.92
CA ILE A 224 -5.68 -19.83 11.73
C ILE A 224 -4.90 -19.46 10.47
N VAL A 225 -5.63 -19.22 9.38
CA VAL A 225 -5.05 -18.85 8.08
C VAL A 225 -4.97 -17.33 7.99
N ALA A 226 -3.78 -16.78 7.80
CA ALA A 226 -3.55 -15.35 7.63
C ALA A 226 -3.30 -15.01 6.16
N ALA A 227 -4.19 -14.21 5.56
CA ALA A 227 -4.18 -13.89 4.12
C ALA A 227 -4.55 -12.42 3.84
N VAL A 228 -4.17 -11.89 2.68
CA VAL A 228 -4.67 -10.58 2.23
C VAL A 228 -6.09 -10.74 1.69
N ALA A 229 -7.02 -9.86 2.10
CA ALA A 229 -8.44 -10.01 1.78
C ALA A 229 -8.76 -9.90 0.29
N SER A 230 -7.93 -9.20 -0.49
CA SER A 230 -8.08 -9.08 -1.94
C SER A 230 -7.59 -10.31 -2.71
N ASN A 231 -6.86 -11.21 -2.03
CA ASN A 231 -6.31 -12.40 -2.65
C ASN A 231 -7.36 -13.53 -2.67
N LEU A 232 -8.30 -13.41 -3.61
CA LEU A 232 -9.46 -14.30 -3.67
C LEU A 232 -9.10 -15.75 -4.05
N SER A 233 -7.98 -15.99 -4.76
CA SER A 233 -7.55 -17.37 -5.06
C SER A 233 -7.23 -18.15 -3.79
N ARG A 234 -6.54 -17.49 -2.84
CA ARG A 234 -6.20 -18.06 -1.54
C ARG A 234 -7.45 -18.28 -0.69
N ILE A 235 -8.41 -17.35 -0.74
CA ILE A 235 -9.68 -17.51 -0.03
C ILE A 235 -10.49 -18.69 -0.59
N GLN A 236 -10.51 -18.87 -1.92
CA GLN A 236 -11.18 -20.00 -2.56
C GLN A 236 -10.58 -21.34 -2.11
N GLN A 237 -9.25 -21.46 -2.12
CA GLN A 237 -8.55 -22.67 -1.68
C GLN A 237 -8.87 -23.02 -0.22
N VAL A 238 -8.98 -22.00 0.65
CA VAL A 238 -9.42 -22.20 2.04
C VAL A 238 -10.86 -22.72 2.11
N PHE A 239 -11.78 -22.19 1.30
CA PHE A 239 -13.16 -22.68 1.25
C PHE A 239 -13.28 -24.10 0.70
N ASP A 240 -12.50 -24.43 -0.34
CA ASP A 240 -12.50 -25.76 -0.95
C ASP A 240 -11.98 -26.81 0.04
N ALA A 241 -10.86 -26.54 0.69
CA ALA A 241 -10.31 -27.41 1.74
C ALA A 241 -11.25 -27.52 2.94
N ALA A 242 -11.87 -26.42 3.37
CA ALA A 242 -12.86 -26.44 4.45
C ALA A 242 -14.04 -27.36 4.10
N ALA A 243 -14.58 -27.26 2.89
CA ALA A 243 -15.69 -28.08 2.43
C ALA A 243 -15.31 -29.56 2.36
N LYS A 244 -14.12 -29.87 1.84
CA LYS A 244 -13.60 -31.23 1.71
C LYS A 244 -13.44 -31.95 3.05
N TYR A 245 -12.94 -31.23 4.07
CA TYR A 245 -12.63 -31.80 5.38
C TYR A 245 -13.72 -31.52 6.44
N GLY A 246 -14.88 -31.01 6.03
CA GLY A 246 -16.00 -30.75 6.94
C GLY A 246 -15.74 -29.65 7.96
N ARG A 247 -14.81 -28.73 7.68
CA ARG A 247 -14.51 -27.58 8.52
C ARG A 247 -15.37 -26.37 8.14
N ARG A 248 -15.57 -25.48 9.11
CA ARG A 248 -16.28 -24.22 8.97
C ARG A 248 -15.29 -23.07 9.04
N VAL A 249 -15.51 -22.04 8.24
CA VAL A 249 -14.65 -20.87 8.12
C VAL A 249 -15.23 -19.71 8.91
N VAL A 250 -14.45 -19.17 9.84
CA VAL A 250 -14.73 -17.95 10.58
C VAL A 250 -13.93 -16.81 9.97
N LEU A 251 -14.62 -15.82 9.40
CA LEU A 251 -13.96 -14.63 8.84
C LEU A 251 -13.64 -13.63 9.95
N THR A 252 -12.37 -13.30 10.13
CA THR A 252 -11.92 -12.26 11.06
C THR A 252 -11.05 -11.24 10.32
N GLY A 253 -11.18 -9.96 10.69
CA GLY A 253 -10.46 -8.85 10.06
C GLY A 253 -11.38 -7.77 9.47
N PHE A 254 -10.78 -6.69 9.00
CA PHE A 254 -11.50 -5.50 8.52
C PHE A 254 -11.92 -5.67 7.06
N ASP A 255 -13.19 -5.35 6.74
CA ASP A 255 -13.78 -5.39 5.39
C ASP A 255 -13.76 -6.74 4.62
N VAL A 256 -13.11 -7.79 5.15
CA VAL A 256 -13.06 -9.11 4.51
C VAL A 256 -14.45 -9.67 4.21
N GLU A 257 -15.41 -9.52 5.13
CA GLU A 257 -16.76 -10.02 4.91
C GLU A 257 -17.45 -9.33 3.73
N ASN A 258 -17.23 -8.03 3.52
CA ASN A 258 -17.79 -7.30 2.40
C ASN A 258 -17.19 -7.76 1.07
N ILE A 259 -15.87 -7.96 1.02
CA ILE A 259 -15.15 -8.43 -0.17
C ILE A 259 -15.60 -9.86 -0.52
N VAL A 260 -15.55 -10.78 0.45
CA VAL A 260 -15.94 -12.19 0.25
C VAL A 260 -17.41 -12.31 -0.18
N ARG A 261 -18.33 -11.61 0.50
CA ARG A 261 -19.75 -11.65 0.11
C ARG A 261 -20.00 -11.05 -1.27
N THR A 262 -19.28 -10.00 -1.64
CA THR A 262 -19.34 -9.42 -2.99
C THR A 262 -18.88 -10.43 -4.02
N ALA A 263 -17.73 -11.08 -3.80
CA ALA A 263 -17.20 -12.09 -4.71
C ALA A 263 -18.12 -13.32 -4.83
N ILE A 264 -18.71 -13.80 -3.73
CA ILE A 264 -19.70 -14.90 -3.76
C ILE A 264 -20.94 -14.50 -4.58
N ARG A 265 -21.48 -13.30 -4.34
CA ARG A 265 -22.65 -12.78 -5.07
C ARG A 265 -22.40 -12.70 -6.58
N LEU A 266 -21.18 -12.30 -6.96
CA LEU A 266 -20.74 -12.22 -8.36
C LEU A 266 -20.24 -13.57 -8.91
N LYS A 267 -20.34 -14.66 -8.12
CA LYS A 267 -19.87 -16.01 -8.48
C LYS A 267 -18.37 -16.08 -8.82
N LYS A 268 -17.58 -15.16 -8.27
CA LYS A 268 -16.10 -15.16 -8.34
C LYS A 268 -15.46 -15.97 -7.22
N LEU A 269 -16.19 -16.16 -6.13
CA LEU A 269 -15.94 -17.19 -5.14
C LEU A 269 -17.11 -18.17 -5.14
N SER A 270 -16.79 -19.46 -4.99
CA SER A 270 -17.76 -20.53 -4.84
C SER A 270 -17.67 -21.11 -3.43
N ILE A 271 -18.83 -21.43 -2.87
CA ILE A 271 -18.93 -22.11 -1.58
C ILE A 271 -19.87 -23.31 -1.73
N ALA A 272 -19.52 -24.43 -1.11
CA ALA A 272 -20.33 -25.64 -1.17
C ALA A 272 -21.67 -25.48 -0.41
N ASP A 273 -21.67 -24.76 0.71
CA ASP A 273 -22.84 -24.45 1.54
C ASP A 273 -22.61 -23.11 2.27
N GLU A 274 -23.62 -22.23 2.34
CA GLU A 274 -23.61 -21.00 3.13
C GLU A 274 -23.35 -21.26 4.63
N LYS A 275 -23.72 -22.43 5.13
CA LYS A 275 -23.45 -22.86 6.51
C LYS A 275 -21.96 -23.05 6.82
N LEU A 276 -21.11 -23.09 5.78
CA LEU A 276 -19.67 -23.17 5.93
C LEU A 276 -19.09 -21.89 6.53
N ILE A 277 -19.73 -20.73 6.32
CA ILE A 277 -19.28 -19.46 6.89
C ILE A 277 -19.96 -19.23 8.25
N VAL A 278 -19.15 -19.09 9.30
CA VAL A 278 -19.61 -18.91 10.68
C VAL A 278 -19.23 -17.51 11.17
N LYS A 279 -20.13 -16.87 11.92
CA LYS A 279 -19.84 -15.57 12.54
C LYS A 279 -18.89 -15.77 13.72
N PRO A 280 -17.92 -14.86 13.96
CA PRO A 280 -16.95 -15.01 15.06
C PRO A 280 -17.57 -15.26 16.44
N LYS A 281 -18.72 -14.64 16.72
CA LYS A 281 -19.46 -14.82 17.99
C LYS A 281 -20.06 -16.21 18.20
N ASP A 282 -20.27 -16.97 17.12
CA ASP A 282 -20.92 -18.29 17.13
C ASP A 282 -19.88 -19.43 17.08
N MET A 283 -18.58 -19.09 17.11
CA MET A 283 -17.44 -20.02 17.02
C MET A 283 -17.43 -21.05 18.16
N ASN A 284 -17.87 -20.67 19.36
CA ASN A 284 -17.91 -21.54 20.54
C ASN A 284 -18.93 -22.69 20.46
N ARG A 285 -19.68 -22.79 19.37
CA ARG A 285 -20.66 -23.87 19.11
C ARG A 285 -20.04 -25.09 18.43
N PHE A 286 -18.76 -25.00 18.09
CA PHE A 286 -18.05 -25.99 17.28
C PHE A 286 -16.75 -26.38 17.99
N GLU A 287 -16.31 -27.62 17.74
CA GLU A 287 -15.05 -28.13 18.24
C GLU A 287 -13.87 -27.56 17.44
N ASP A 288 -12.67 -27.56 18.02
CA ASP A 288 -11.50 -26.92 17.41
C ASP A 288 -11.16 -27.47 16.01
N HIS A 289 -11.23 -28.79 15.84
CA HIS A 289 -10.96 -29.46 14.57
C HIS A 289 -12.02 -29.16 13.48
N GLU A 290 -13.17 -28.62 13.85
CA GLU A 290 -14.21 -28.20 12.90
C GLU A 290 -14.00 -26.77 12.40
N LEU A 291 -12.95 -26.06 12.83
CA LEU A 291 -12.79 -24.62 12.61
C LEU A 291 -11.53 -24.26 11.81
N ILE A 292 -11.72 -23.41 10.81
CA ILE A 292 -10.70 -22.58 10.19
C ILE A 292 -11.01 -21.13 10.53
N ILE A 293 -10.06 -20.41 11.11
CA ILE A 293 -10.15 -18.96 11.29
C ILE A 293 -9.38 -18.30 10.15
N LEU A 294 -10.09 -17.62 9.26
CA LEU A 294 -9.49 -16.85 8.18
C LEU A 294 -9.31 -15.40 8.65
N GLU A 295 -8.11 -15.10 9.15
CA GLU A 295 -7.69 -13.74 9.50
C GLU A 295 -7.23 -13.04 8.22
N ALA A 296 -8.12 -12.24 7.64
CA ALA A 296 -7.87 -11.55 6.39
C ALA A 296 -8.20 -10.06 6.46
N GLY A 297 -7.36 -9.25 5.83
CA GLY A 297 -7.48 -7.80 5.84
C GLY A 297 -6.55 -7.15 4.83
N ARG A 298 -6.31 -5.85 5.01
CA ARG A 298 -5.35 -5.07 4.21
C ARG A 298 -3.93 -5.57 4.44
N MET A 299 -2.99 -5.17 3.58
CA MET A 299 -1.60 -5.58 3.72
C MET A 299 -1.06 -5.23 5.13
N GLY A 300 -0.56 -6.25 5.85
CA GLY A 300 -0.05 -6.12 7.22
C GLY A 300 -1.10 -6.27 8.33
N GLU A 301 -2.38 -6.05 8.07
CA GLU A 301 -3.45 -6.25 9.08
C GLU A 301 -3.55 -7.69 9.59
N PRO A 302 -3.44 -8.74 8.74
CA PRO A 302 -3.46 -10.12 9.23
C PRO A 302 -2.36 -10.41 10.26
N ILE A 303 -1.14 -9.90 10.02
CA ILE A 303 0.00 -10.07 10.94
C ILE A 303 -0.26 -9.33 12.26
N GLU A 304 -0.88 -8.16 12.22
CA GLU A 304 -1.30 -7.44 13.42
C GLU A 304 -2.46 -8.15 14.16
N GLY A 305 -3.37 -8.77 13.42
CA GLY A 305 -4.42 -9.66 13.95
C GLY A 305 -3.80 -10.83 14.73
N LEU A 306 -2.89 -11.57 14.10
CA LEU A 306 -2.13 -12.65 14.74
C LEU A 306 -1.38 -12.16 15.99
N ARG A 307 -0.73 -10.99 15.92
CA ARG A 307 -0.06 -10.39 17.08
C ARG A 307 -1.03 -10.18 18.24
N LYS A 308 -2.22 -9.65 17.97
CA LYS A 308 -3.27 -9.43 18.98
C LYS A 308 -3.80 -10.74 19.55
N MET A 309 -3.95 -11.78 18.72
CA MET A 309 -4.39 -13.10 19.17
C MET A 309 -3.35 -13.74 20.10
N ALA A 310 -2.06 -13.60 19.79
CA ALA A 310 -0.96 -14.14 20.59
C ALA A 310 -0.82 -13.50 21.99
N ILE A 311 -1.37 -12.30 22.21
CA ILE A 311 -1.34 -11.60 23.51
C ILE A 311 -2.71 -11.48 24.18
N GLY A 312 -3.71 -12.23 23.70
CA GLY A 312 -5.07 -12.22 24.27
C GLY A 312 -5.80 -10.87 24.13
N ARG A 313 -5.46 -10.06 23.11
CA ARG A 313 -6.09 -8.75 22.85
C ARG A 313 -6.98 -8.72 21.61
N HIS A 314 -7.01 -9.80 20.83
CA HIS A 314 -7.92 -9.90 19.71
C HIS A 314 -9.34 -10.16 20.20
N ARG A 315 -10.33 -9.55 19.55
CA ARG A 315 -11.71 -9.45 20.08
C ARG A 315 -12.40 -10.80 20.28
N TYR A 316 -12.09 -11.78 19.43
CA TYR A 316 -12.83 -13.05 19.36
C TYR A 316 -11.95 -14.29 19.52
N VAL A 317 -10.64 -14.16 19.36
CA VAL A 317 -9.73 -15.28 19.17
C VAL A 317 -8.51 -15.06 20.02
N GLU A 318 -8.14 -16.05 20.81
CA GLU A 318 -6.87 -16.13 21.53
C GLU A 318 -6.18 -17.41 21.09
N ILE A 319 -4.87 -17.32 20.87
CA ILE A 319 -4.05 -18.50 20.51
C ILE A 319 -3.93 -19.40 21.73
N LYS A 320 -4.11 -20.69 21.53
CA LYS A 320 -3.98 -21.72 22.57
C LYS A 320 -3.18 -22.92 22.05
N ASP A 321 -2.86 -23.81 22.99
CA ASP A 321 -2.18 -25.07 22.69
C ASP A 321 -2.91 -25.88 21.61
N GLY A 322 -2.15 -26.39 20.64
CA GLY A 322 -2.68 -27.14 19.50
C GLY A 322 -3.14 -26.29 18.29
N ASP A 323 -3.12 -24.96 18.38
CA ASP A 323 -3.40 -24.12 17.22
C ASP A 323 -2.26 -24.15 16.19
N LEU A 324 -2.62 -24.24 14.91
CA LEU A 324 -1.73 -23.99 13.79
C LEU A 324 -2.03 -22.63 13.18
N VAL A 325 -1.07 -21.73 13.17
CA VAL A 325 -1.12 -20.50 12.37
C VAL A 325 -0.46 -20.75 11.02
N TYR A 326 -1.19 -20.52 9.94
CA TYR A 326 -0.69 -20.69 8.58
C TYR A 326 -0.70 -19.35 7.85
N ILE A 327 0.50 -18.81 7.57
CA ILE A 327 0.66 -17.54 6.87
C ILE A 327 0.80 -17.83 5.37
N VAL A 328 -0.21 -17.43 4.61
CA VAL A 328 -0.34 -17.76 3.17
C VAL A 328 -0.12 -16.56 2.26
N THR A 329 0.55 -15.53 2.81
CA THR A 329 1.01 -14.36 2.06
C THR A 329 2.52 -14.25 2.21
N THR A 330 3.19 -13.90 1.11
CA THR A 330 4.61 -13.59 1.13
C THR A 330 4.81 -12.24 1.83
N PRO A 331 5.57 -12.16 2.93
CA PRO A 331 5.89 -10.88 3.57
C PRO A 331 6.72 -10.03 2.61
N SER A 332 6.44 -8.72 2.55
CA SER A 332 7.37 -7.81 1.90
C SER A 332 8.67 -7.73 2.71
N VAL A 333 9.78 -7.41 2.03
CA VAL A 333 11.12 -7.29 2.66
C VAL A 333 11.08 -6.38 3.90
N ALA A 334 10.31 -5.27 3.83
CA ALA A 334 10.16 -4.33 4.93
C ALA A 334 9.42 -4.88 6.17
N LYS A 335 8.73 -6.03 6.03
CA LYS A 335 7.88 -6.64 7.07
C LYS A 335 8.40 -7.98 7.58
N GLU A 336 9.42 -8.58 6.99
CA GLU A 336 9.98 -9.88 7.44
C GLU A 336 10.33 -9.89 8.94
N ALA A 337 11.01 -8.85 9.42
CA ALA A 337 11.34 -8.74 10.85
C ALA A 337 10.11 -8.59 11.76
N VAL A 338 9.02 -8.00 11.26
CA VAL A 338 7.74 -7.92 11.99
C VAL A 338 7.12 -9.30 12.08
N VAL A 339 7.06 -10.03 10.96
CA VAL A 339 6.51 -11.40 10.89
C VAL A 339 7.26 -12.32 11.84
N ALA A 340 8.60 -12.33 11.80
CA ALA A 340 9.41 -13.16 12.70
C ALA A 340 9.16 -12.87 14.19
N ARG A 341 8.91 -11.60 14.56
CA ARG A 341 8.53 -11.26 15.95
C ARG A 341 7.16 -11.80 16.31
N VAL A 342 6.20 -11.75 15.39
CA VAL A 342 4.86 -12.31 15.60
C VAL A 342 4.92 -13.84 15.72
N GLU A 343 5.72 -14.52 14.90
CA GLU A 343 5.96 -15.96 15.04
C GLU A 343 6.46 -16.32 16.45
N ASN A 344 7.47 -15.60 16.95
CA ASN A 344 7.97 -15.79 18.32
C ASN A 344 6.87 -15.60 19.39
N MET A 345 5.92 -14.69 19.17
CA MET A 345 4.80 -14.47 20.09
C MET A 345 3.78 -15.61 20.01
N ILE A 346 3.52 -16.14 18.81
CA ILE A 346 2.63 -17.29 18.61
C ILE A 346 3.19 -18.52 19.32
N TYR A 347 4.49 -18.82 19.16
CA TYR A 347 5.16 -19.92 19.87
C TYR A 347 5.11 -19.74 21.40
N LYS A 348 5.27 -18.51 21.90
CA LYS A 348 5.11 -18.20 23.34
C LYS A 348 3.68 -18.43 23.84
N ALA A 349 2.69 -18.28 22.99
CA ALA A 349 1.28 -18.56 23.27
C ALA A 349 0.91 -20.05 23.04
N SER A 350 1.90 -20.93 22.88
CA SER A 350 1.73 -22.38 22.65
C SER A 350 1.11 -22.76 21.29
N GLY A 351 1.02 -21.81 20.36
CA GLY A 351 0.68 -22.11 18.97
C GLY A 351 1.91 -22.55 18.16
N SER A 352 1.65 -23.05 16.95
CA SER A 352 2.68 -23.37 15.95
C SER A 352 2.50 -22.49 14.71
N VAL A 353 3.57 -22.29 13.93
CA VAL A 353 3.51 -21.50 12.68
C VAL A 353 4.05 -22.29 11.50
N LYS A 354 3.32 -22.24 10.38
CA LYS A 354 3.82 -22.58 9.04
C LYS A 354 3.70 -21.36 8.13
N LEU A 355 4.63 -21.22 7.19
CA LEU A 355 4.53 -20.22 6.12
C LEU A 355 4.51 -20.95 4.79
N ILE A 356 3.63 -20.54 3.88
CA ILE A 356 3.57 -21.12 2.54
C ILE A 356 4.90 -21.00 1.79
N THR A 357 5.66 -19.94 2.11
CA THR A 357 6.97 -19.64 1.51
C THR A 357 8.08 -20.60 1.94
N GLN A 358 7.83 -21.51 2.88
CA GLN A 358 8.79 -22.56 3.25
C GLN A 358 8.92 -23.62 2.14
N ASN A 359 7.82 -23.88 1.42
CA ASN A 359 7.74 -24.93 0.41
C ASN A 359 7.65 -24.35 -1.02
N LEU A 360 6.99 -23.20 -1.18
CA LEU A 360 6.66 -22.64 -2.50
C LEU A 360 7.09 -21.17 -2.65
N ARG A 361 7.46 -20.77 -3.86
CA ARG A 361 7.58 -19.34 -4.21
C ARG A 361 6.23 -18.81 -4.67
N VAL A 362 5.50 -18.16 -3.78
CA VAL A 362 4.18 -17.60 -4.08
C VAL A 362 4.28 -16.11 -4.38
N SER A 363 3.77 -15.72 -5.55
CA SER A 363 3.68 -14.32 -5.99
C SER A 363 2.44 -14.15 -6.87
N GLY A 364 1.87 -12.95 -6.87
CA GLY A 364 0.90 -12.52 -7.88
C GLY A 364 1.57 -11.99 -9.16
N HIS A 365 2.88 -11.74 -9.11
CA HIS A 365 3.64 -11.04 -10.15
C HIS A 365 4.59 -11.98 -10.89
N ALA A 366 4.74 -11.73 -12.19
CA ALA A 366 5.60 -12.40 -13.14
C ALA A 366 7.06 -12.42 -12.66
N ASN A 367 7.75 -13.55 -12.85
CA ASN A 367 9.20 -13.58 -12.68
C ASN A 367 9.92 -13.15 -13.98
N GLY A 368 11.25 -13.10 -13.95
CA GLY A 368 12.01 -12.65 -15.12
C GLY A 368 11.76 -13.46 -16.41
N ARG A 369 11.48 -14.77 -16.31
CA ARG A 369 11.19 -15.62 -17.49
C ARG A 369 9.80 -15.33 -18.05
N ASP A 370 8.82 -15.09 -17.19
CA ASP A 370 7.47 -14.69 -17.61
C ASP A 370 7.52 -13.34 -18.35
N LEU A 371 8.32 -12.39 -17.85
CA LEU A 371 8.53 -11.08 -18.49
C LEU A 371 9.19 -11.21 -19.86
N GLN A 372 10.24 -12.04 -20.00
CA GLN A 372 10.86 -12.33 -21.28
C GLN A 372 9.88 -12.99 -22.26
N LEU A 373 9.04 -13.91 -21.79
CA LEU A 373 8.00 -14.52 -22.62
C LEU A 373 6.99 -13.47 -23.10
N LEU A 374 6.52 -12.58 -22.21
CA LEU A 374 5.61 -11.50 -22.58
C LEU A 374 6.24 -10.60 -23.66
N MET A 375 7.47 -10.14 -23.45
CA MET A 375 8.16 -9.28 -24.42
C MET A 375 8.40 -9.97 -25.76
N ASN A 376 8.70 -11.28 -25.78
CA ASN A 376 8.82 -12.04 -27.02
C ASN A 376 7.48 -12.16 -27.77
N ILE A 377 6.36 -12.28 -27.06
CA ILE A 377 5.02 -12.32 -27.68
C ILE A 377 4.64 -10.94 -28.25
N LEU A 378 4.84 -9.89 -27.46
CA LEU A 378 4.42 -8.54 -27.80
C LEU A 378 5.37 -7.80 -28.75
N SER A 379 6.67 -8.17 -28.74
CA SER A 379 7.73 -7.51 -29.50
C SER A 379 7.68 -5.97 -29.46
N PRO A 380 7.67 -5.35 -28.25
CA PRO A 380 7.47 -3.90 -28.12
C PRO A 380 8.65 -3.10 -28.68
N LYS A 381 8.35 -1.96 -29.30
CA LYS A 381 9.40 -1.02 -29.77
C LYS A 381 10.10 -0.32 -28.60
N TYR A 382 9.34 0.06 -27.57
CA TYR A 382 9.83 0.72 -26.36
C TYR A 382 9.32 0.03 -25.10
N LEU A 383 10.16 -0.08 -24.07
CA LEU A 383 9.82 -0.67 -22.78
C LEU A 383 9.87 0.39 -21.68
N PHE A 384 8.83 0.41 -20.86
CA PHE A 384 8.72 1.19 -19.63
C PHE A 384 8.51 0.21 -18.47
N PRO A 385 9.59 -0.19 -17.77
CA PRO A 385 9.44 -0.97 -16.54
C PRO A 385 8.70 -0.13 -15.49
N ILE A 386 7.63 -0.70 -14.94
CA ILE A 386 6.77 -0.07 -13.93
C ILE A 386 6.43 -1.06 -12.81
N GLN A 387 5.75 -0.60 -11.74
CA GLN A 387 5.36 -1.35 -10.54
C GLN A 387 6.57 -2.11 -9.97
N GLY A 388 7.42 -1.39 -9.22
CA GLY A 388 8.64 -1.96 -8.67
C GLY A 388 9.63 -0.93 -8.12
N GLU A 389 10.44 -1.36 -7.15
CA GLU A 389 11.61 -0.65 -6.66
C GLU A 389 12.67 -0.51 -7.76
N TYR A 390 13.62 0.42 -7.60
CA TYR A 390 14.63 0.67 -8.64
C TYR A 390 15.40 -0.60 -9.06
N ARG A 391 15.71 -1.51 -8.11
CA ARG A 391 16.38 -2.79 -8.41
C ARG A 391 15.53 -3.72 -9.29
N GLU A 392 14.21 -3.69 -9.11
CA GLU A 392 13.24 -4.50 -9.85
C GLU A 392 13.08 -3.95 -11.27
N LEU A 393 12.98 -2.62 -11.40
CA LEU A 393 12.93 -1.95 -12.70
C LEU A 393 14.23 -2.18 -13.50
N GLN A 394 15.39 -2.12 -12.84
CA GLN A 394 16.68 -2.41 -13.46
C GLN A 394 16.76 -3.89 -13.90
N ALA A 395 16.33 -4.82 -13.07
CA ALA A 395 16.31 -6.24 -13.45
C ALA A 395 15.42 -6.49 -14.68
N HIS A 396 14.28 -5.80 -14.78
CA HIS A 396 13.41 -5.88 -15.97
C HIS A 396 14.10 -5.32 -17.21
N ALA A 397 14.81 -4.20 -17.10
CA ALA A 397 15.62 -3.65 -18.18
C ALA A 397 16.70 -4.64 -18.65
N ASP A 398 17.44 -5.23 -17.71
CA ASP A 398 18.49 -6.22 -18.01
C ASP A 398 17.89 -7.45 -18.74
N LEU A 399 16.72 -7.93 -18.31
CA LEU A 399 16.00 -9.04 -18.96
C LEU A 399 15.56 -8.72 -20.40
N ALA A 400 15.26 -7.45 -20.69
CA ALA A 400 14.90 -6.99 -22.02
C ALA A 400 16.14 -6.92 -22.93
N GLU A 401 17.29 -6.46 -22.40
CA GLU A 401 18.56 -6.49 -23.11
C GLU A 401 19.00 -7.93 -23.45
N GLU A 402 18.79 -8.88 -22.53
CA GLU A 402 19.10 -10.30 -22.73
C GLU A 402 18.36 -10.91 -23.94
N ILE A 403 17.15 -10.44 -24.25
CA ILE A 403 16.37 -10.88 -25.42
C ILE A 403 16.58 -9.99 -26.65
N GLY A 404 17.53 -9.06 -26.60
CA GLY A 404 17.99 -8.26 -27.75
C GLY A 404 17.37 -6.89 -27.89
N MET A 405 16.65 -6.38 -26.88
CA MET A 405 16.19 -4.99 -26.88
C MET A 405 17.38 -4.04 -26.70
N LEU A 406 17.43 -2.97 -27.48
CA LEU A 406 18.50 -1.99 -27.38
C LEU A 406 18.31 -1.11 -26.12
N PRO A 407 19.38 -0.80 -25.36
CA PRO A 407 19.28 0.01 -24.13
C PRO A 407 18.60 1.36 -24.34
N GLU A 408 18.79 2.01 -25.49
CA GLU A 408 18.15 3.29 -25.84
C GLU A 408 16.62 3.22 -25.97
N ASN A 409 16.04 2.02 -26.06
CA ASN A 409 14.60 1.80 -26.16
C ASN A 409 13.96 1.42 -24.81
N ILE A 410 14.73 1.42 -23.71
CA ILE A 410 14.27 1.04 -22.38
C ILE A 410 14.31 2.27 -21.45
N TYR A 411 13.18 2.61 -20.84
CA TYR A 411 13.02 3.85 -20.08
C TYR A 411 12.62 3.60 -18.61
N ILE A 412 13.59 3.68 -17.69
CA ILE A 412 13.34 3.59 -16.24
C ILE A 412 12.95 4.99 -15.69
N MET A 413 11.65 5.26 -15.69
CA MET A 413 11.10 6.54 -15.23
C MET A 413 11.30 6.76 -13.72
N LYS A 414 11.29 8.03 -13.30
CA LYS A 414 10.96 8.43 -11.92
C LYS A 414 9.56 9.04 -11.89
N ARG A 415 8.98 9.10 -10.69
CA ARG A 415 7.70 9.80 -10.48
C ARG A 415 7.79 11.25 -10.97
N GLY A 416 6.77 11.66 -11.71
CA GLY A 416 6.62 12.98 -12.30
C GLY A 416 7.28 13.13 -13.67
N ASP A 417 8.01 12.14 -14.18
CA ASP A 417 8.61 12.24 -15.52
C ASP A 417 7.54 12.32 -16.60
N ILE A 418 7.79 13.18 -17.60
CA ILE A 418 7.04 13.23 -18.86
C ILE A 418 7.95 12.68 -19.96
N MET A 419 7.51 11.60 -20.61
CA MET A 419 8.21 11.00 -21.74
C MET A 419 7.40 11.25 -23.01
N VAL A 420 7.95 12.00 -23.96
CA VAL A 420 7.26 12.43 -25.18
C VAL A 420 7.80 11.71 -26.40
N LEU A 421 6.92 11.15 -27.23
CA LEU A 421 7.31 10.48 -28.46
C LEU A 421 7.84 11.49 -29.49
N SER A 422 9.03 11.21 -30.03
CA SER A 422 9.63 11.93 -31.16
C SER A 422 9.99 10.96 -32.29
N ASP A 423 10.48 11.49 -33.42
CA ASP A 423 10.99 10.69 -34.54
C ASP A 423 12.15 9.75 -34.14
N GLN A 424 12.87 10.06 -33.04
CA GLN A 424 14.00 9.29 -32.53
C GLN A 424 13.63 8.36 -31.35
N GLY A 425 12.36 8.32 -30.96
CA GLY A 425 11.87 7.62 -29.76
C GLY A 425 11.44 8.57 -28.65
N PHE A 426 11.28 8.04 -27.45
CA PHE A 426 10.80 8.85 -26.33
C PHE A 426 11.91 9.73 -25.76
N LEU A 427 11.62 11.02 -25.60
CA LEU A 427 12.48 12.01 -25.00
C LEU A 427 11.91 12.46 -23.65
N HIS A 428 12.78 12.70 -22.68
CA HIS A 428 12.38 13.26 -21.39
C HIS A 428 12.09 14.76 -21.54
N GLU A 429 10.85 15.17 -21.27
CA GLU A 429 10.38 16.57 -21.37
C GLU A 429 10.03 17.13 -19.98
N GLY A 430 11.02 17.12 -19.08
CA GLY A 430 10.84 17.71 -17.75
C GLY A 430 9.95 16.87 -16.83
N GLY A 431 9.19 17.52 -15.95
CA GLY A 431 8.35 16.78 -15.01
C GLY A 431 7.30 17.61 -14.30
N VAL A 432 6.37 16.89 -13.67
CA VAL A 432 5.21 17.41 -12.95
C VAL A 432 5.30 17.10 -11.45
N PRO A 433 4.55 17.81 -10.59
CA PRO A 433 4.46 17.45 -9.18
C PRO A 433 4.02 15.99 -8.99
N ALA A 434 4.84 15.20 -8.29
CA ALA A 434 4.59 13.78 -8.05
C ALA A 434 5.08 13.35 -6.65
N SER A 435 4.86 14.21 -5.66
CA SER A 435 5.17 13.96 -4.25
C SER A 435 4.17 12.98 -3.63
N ASP A 436 4.56 12.39 -2.49
CA ASP A 436 3.62 11.62 -1.68
C ASP A 436 2.60 12.54 -1.01
N VAL A 437 1.32 12.17 -1.10
CA VAL A 437 0.24 12.76 -0.31
C VAL A 437 -0.16 11.75 0.76
N MET A 438 0.06 12.12 2.03
CA MET A 438 -0.20 11.25 3.18
C MET A 438 -1.60 11.51 3.74
N ILE A 439 -2.30 10.42 4.06
CA ILE A 439 -3.65 10.45 4.64
C ILE A 439 -3.61 9.94 6.08
N ASP A 440 -4.21 10.68 7.00
CA ASP A 440 -4.35 10.34 8.42
C ASP A 440 -5.78 10.65 8.86
N GLY A 441 -6.61 9.61 9.01
CA GLY A 441 -8.04 9.71 9.23
C GLY A 441 -8.75 10.48 8.10
N ASN A 442 -9.31 11.64 8.43
CA ASN A 442 -9.98 12.52 7.45
C ASN A 442 -9.06 13.61 6.88
N ALA A 443 -7.82 13.71 7.38
CA ALA A 443 -6.89 14.75 6.98
C ALA A 443 -6.12 14.28 5.73
N ILE A 444 -6.27 15.01 4.62
CA ILE A 444 -5.63 14.73 3.34
C ILE A 444 -4.51 15.74 3.16
N GLY A 445 -3.26 15.28 3.09
CA GLY A 445 -2.10 16.16 2.83
C GLY A 445 -1.66 17.05 4.00
N ASP A 446 -2.42 17.11 5.10
CA ASP A 446 -2.06 17.86 6.32
C ASP A 446 -0.85 17.26 7.07
N VAL A 447 -0.53 15.98 6.82
CA VAL A 447 0.65 15.32 7.37
C VAL A 447 1.84 15.56 6.44
N GLY A 448 2.49 16.69 6.61
CA GLY A 448 3.77 16.97 5.94
C GLY A 448 4.97 16.31 6.64
N ASN A 449 6.14 16.35 5.98
CA ASN A 449 7.41 15.84 6.54
C ASN A 449 7.76 16.43 7.91
N ILE A 450 7.31 17.65 8.21
CA ILE A 450 7.51 18.30 9.52
C ILE A 450 6.73 17.55 10.61
N VAL A 451 5.46 17.20 10.36
CA VAL A 451 4.62 16.47 11.31
C VAL A 451 5.20 15.08 11.57
N LEU A 452 5.66 14.38 10.53
CA LEU A 452 6.33 13.08 10.69
C LEU A 452 7.62 13.19 11.49
N ARG A 453 8.45 14.19 11.23
CA ARG A 453 9.68 14.44 11.98
C ARG A 453 9.38 14.67 13.46
N ASP A 454 8.36 15.47 13.77
CA ASP A 454 7.94 15.72 15.14
C ASP A 454 7.42 14.43 15.80
N ARG A 455 6.62 13.61 15.10
CA ARG A 455 6.20 12.29 15.58
C ARG A 455 7.39 11.37 15.88
N LYS A 456 8.40 11.34 14.99
CA LYS A 456 9.62 10.54 15.17
C LYS A 456 10.38 10.95 16.44
N ILE A 457 10.68 12.24 16.60
CA ILE A 457 11.34 12.78 17.80
C ILE A 457 10.55 12.44 19.07
N LEU A 458 9.21 12.61 19.04
CA LEU A 458 8.36 12.28 20.18
C LEU A 458 8.37 10.78 20.51
N SER A 459 8.46 9.91 19.49
CA SER A 459 8.48 8.45 19.68
C SER A 459 9.82 7.93 20.22
N GLU A 460 10.95 8.54 19.84
CA GLU A 460 12.30 8.09 20.21
C GLU A 460 12.78 8.77 21.50
N ASP A 461 12.63 10.09 21.59
CA ASP A 461 13.21 10.91 22.66
C ASP A 461 12.19 11.51 23.63
N GLY A 462 10.90 11.45 23.30
CA GLY A 462 9.84 12.01 24.13
C GLY A 462 9.81 13.54 24.13
N ILE A 463 9.02 14.12 25.04
CA ILE A 463 8.78 15.56 25.13
C ILE A 463 9.08 16.10 26.52
N PHE A 464 9.60 17.32 26.55
CA PHE A 464 9.91 18.08 27.75
C PHE A 464 9.31 19.48 27.66
N ILE A 465 8.22 19.70 28.40
CA ILE A 465 7.45 20.94 28.39
C ILE A 465 7.82 21.74 29.64
N VAL A 466 8.19 23.00 29.45
CA VAL A 466 8.43 23.93 30.57
C VAL A 466 7.48 25.12 30.47
N VAL A 467 6.76 25.40 31.55
CA VAL A 467 5.78 26.49 31.62
C VAL A 467 6.24 27.52 32.65
N ILE A 468 6.33 28.78 32.27
CA ILE A 468 6.72 29.89 33.16
C ILE A 468 5.86 31.13 32.87
N THR A 469 5.58 31.92 33.91
CA THR A 469 4.79 33.15 33.76
C THR A 469 5.62 34.36 34.12
N VAL A 470 5.65 35.36 33.24
CA VAL A 470 6.45 36.59 33.39
C VAL A 470 5.57 37.83 33.28
N ASN A 471 5.96 38.91 33.96
CA ASN A 471 5.43 40.26 33.74
C ASN A 471 6.48 41.07 32.98
N LYS A 472 6.18 41.40 31.73
CA LYS A 472 7.10 42.13 30.84
C LYS A 472 7.40 43.54 31.35
N LYS A 473 6.38 44.27 31.84
CA LYS A 473 6.54 45.65 32.30
C LYS A 473 7.43 45.75 33.53
N LYS A 474 7.23 44.85 34.48
CA LYS A 474 8.01 44.76 35.72
C LYS A 474 9.32 44.01 35.55
N ARG A 475 9.54 43.39 34.38
CA ARG A 475 10.69 42.52 34.07
C ARG A 475 10.94 41.45 35.14
N THR A 476 9.85 40.82 35.60
CA THR A 476 9.90 39.87 36.73
C THR A 476 9.20 38.56 36.38
N ILE A 477 9.70 37.45 36.92
CA ILE A 477 9.00 36.16 36.92
C ILE A 477 7.87 36.21 37.95
N VAL A 478 6.63 35.95 37.52
CA VAL A 478 5.44 35.93 38.39
C VAL A 478 5.15 34.53 38.90
N SER A 479 5.31 33.52 38.05
CA SER A 479 5.24 32.11 38.45
C SER A 479 6.48 31.40 37.95
N LYS A 480 7.18 30.73 38.88
CA LYS A 480 8.36 29.91 38.57
C LYS A 480 8.03 28.81 37.57
N ALA A 481 9.07 28.36 36.87
CA ALA A 481 9.02 27.29 35.89
C ALA A 481 8.44 26.00 36.48
N LYS A 482 7.50 25.40 35.76
CA LYS A 482 6.97 24.06 36.02
C LYS A 482 7.28 23.16 34.83
N VAL A 483 7.77 21.98 35.12
CA VAL A 483 8.19 21.01 34.09
C VAL A 483 7.21 19.85 34.03
N HIS A 484 6.82 19.50 32.80
CA HIS A 484 6.05 18.32 32.48
C HIS A 484 6.75 17.52 31.39
N THR A 485 6.80 16.19 31.53
CA THR A 485 7.45 15.33 30.55
C THR A 485 6.66 14.04 30.30
N ARG A 486 6.78 13.51 29.10
CA ARG A 486 6.24 12.22 28.64
C ARG A 486 7.25 11.55 27.72
N GLY A 487 7.43 10.23 27.83
CA GLY A 487 8.33 9.46 26.95
C GLY A 487 9.84 9.68 27.12
N PHE A 488 10.25 10.72 27.86
CA PHE A 488 11.66 11.06 28.05
C PHE A 488 12.26 10.40 29.30
N VAL A 489 11.91 10.83 30.51
CA VAL A 489 12.45 10.24 31.76
C VAL A 489 11.37 9.65 32.65
N TYR A 490 11.71 8.62 33.43
CA TYR A 490 10.79 8.07 34.42
C TYR A 490 10.65 9.03 35.60
N VAL A 491 9.59 9.83 35.58
CA VAL A 491 9.32 10.95 36.51
C VAL A 491 9.54 10.60 37.98
N ARG A 492 9.20 9.38 38.42
CA ARG A 492 9.36 8.98 39.83
C ARG A 492 10.81 8.84 40.26
N LYS A 493 11.73 8.53 39.34
CA LYS A 493 13.18 8.36 39.61
C LYS A 493 14.02 9.56 39.18
N SER A 494 13.44 10.52 38.45
CA SER A 494 14.18 11.65 37.86
C SER A 494 13.72 13.00 38.40
N ARG A 495 13.33 13.05 39.69
CA ARG A 495 12.85 14.29 40.33
C ARG A 495 13.91 15.40 40.35
N ASP A 496 15.17 15.03 40.52
CA ASP A 496 16.28 15.99 40.57
C ASP A 496 16.49 16.67 39.22
N ILE A 497 16.52 15.90 38.12
CA ILE A 497 16.57 16.42 36.74
C ILE A 497 15.42 17.41 36.49
N LEU A 498 14.20 17.11 36.92
CA LEU A 498 13.05 18.00 36.73
C LEU A 498 13.18 19.30 37.54
N ARG A 499 13.70 19.20 38.77
CA ARG A 499 13.92 20.35 39.64
C ARG A 499 15.05 21.24 39.11
N GLU A 500 16.21 20.65 38.80
CA GLU A 500 17.36 21.35 38.23
C GLU A 500 17.01 22.00 36.89
N SER A 501 16.21 21.33 36.05
CA SER A 501 15.68 21.92 34.83
C SER A 501 14.83 23.16 35.10
N ALA A 502 13.95 23.11 36.10
CA ALA A 502 13.12 24.26 36.46
C ALA A 502 13.98 25.41 37.01
N ASP A 503 14.98 25.10 37.85
CA ASP A 503 15.89 26.09 38.41
C ASP A 503 16.77 26.73 37.32
N LEU A 504 17.26 25.94 36.37
CA LEU A 504 17.98 26.41 35.18
C LEU A 504 17.11 27.38 34.37
N VAL A 505 15.86 27.00 34.06
CA VAL A 505 14.94 27.86 33.29
C VAL A 505 14.63 29.15 34.04
N ASN A 506 14.38 29.08 35.36
CA ASN A 506 14.16 30.28 36.16
C ASN A 506 15.35 31.24 36.10
N LYS A 507 16.58 30.70 36.14
CA LYS A 507 17.81 31.47 36.01
C LYS A 507 17.94 32.08 34.61
N THR A 508 17.85 31.28 33.55
CA THR A 508 17.95 31.74 32.16
C THR A 508 16.94 32.86 31.85
N VAL A 509 15.70 32.72 32.33
CA VAL A 509 14.67 33.75 32.13
C VAL A 509 14.95 35.00 32.96
N ALA A 510 15.42 34.87 34.20
CA ALA A 510 15.78 36.01 35.04
C ALA A 510 16.96 36.79 34.44
N ASP A 511 17.99 36.09 33.97
CA ASP A 511 19.17 36.66 33.33
C ASP A 511 18.78 37.40 32.04
N TYR A 512 17.89 36.82 31.21
CA TYR A 512 17.39 37.48 30.00
C TYR A 512 16.52 38.71 30.33
N LEU A 513 15.67 38.68 31.36
CA LEU A 513 14.87 39.84 31.76
C LEU A 513 15.72 41.02 32.28
N ALA A 514 16.95 40.75 32.71
CA ALA A 514 17.88 41.77 33.18
C ALA A 514 18.61 42.52 32.05
N THR A 515 18.58 42.02 30.80
CA THR A 515 19.25 42.68 29.66
C THR A 515 18.43 43.84 29.08
N GLU A 516 19.06 44.63 28.20
CA GLU A 516 18.37 45.64 27.40
C GLU A 516 17.83 45.03 26.10
N GLY A 517 16.53 45.20 25.85
CA GLY A 517 15.81 44.52 24.77
C GLY A 517 14.93 43.39 25.30
N PHE A 518 13.84 43.10 24.57
CA PHE A 518 12.98 41.97 24.91
C PHE A 518 12.34 41.41 23.65
N ASP A 519 12.76 40.21 23.27
CA ASP A 519 12.16 39.45 22.20
C ASP A 519 11.68 38.07 22.69
N TRP A 520 10.46 37.71 22.30
CA TRP A 520 9.85 36.45 22.73
C TRP A 520 10.49 35.22 22.08
N GLY A 521 10.95 35.36 20.83
CA GLY A 521 11.62 34.29 20.09
C GLY A 521 12.99 33.99 20.69
N GLU A 522 13.78 35.03 20.98
CA GLU A 522 15.08 34.91 21.63
C GLU A 522 14.98 34.29 23.03
N LEU A 523 14.04 34.75 23.87
CA LEU A 523 13.84 34.18 25.21
C LEU A 523 13.48 32.69 25.13
N LYS A 524 12.54 32.31 24.24
CA LYS A 524 12.17 30.90 24.03
C LYS A 524 13.35 30.10 23.49
N GLY A 525 14.13 30.67 22.57
CA GLY A 525 15.34 30.05 22.00
C GLY A 525 16.38 29.77 23.08
N SER A 526 16.73 30.77 23.90
CA SER A 526 17.69 30.64 25.00
C SER A 526 17.28 29.57 26.01
N VAL A 527 16.00 29.55 26.42
CA VAL A 527 15.48 28.50 27.30
C VAL A 527 15.58 27.12 26.65
N ARG A 528 15.21 27.01 25.36
CA ARG A 528 15.26 25.73 24.64
C ARG A 528 16.69 25.19 24.54
N ASP A 529 17.66 26.05 24.23
CA ASP A 529 19.05 25.66 23.96
C ASP A 529 19.78 25.28 25.25
N GLU A 530 19.66 26.10 26.31
CA GLU A 530 20.23 25.79 27.63
C GLU A 530 19.65 24.51 28.22
N LEU A 531 18.32 24.35 28.15
CA LEU A 531 17.65 23.17 28.65
C LEU A 531 18.01 21.93 27.80
N GLY A 532 18.04 22.06 26.48
CA GLY A 532 18.44 20.98 25.58
C GLY A 532 19.85 20.47 25.86
N LYS A 533 20.80 21.39 26.10
CA LYS A 533 22.19 21.04 26.48
C LYS A 533 22.23 20.32 27.82
N PHE A 534 21.59 20.87 28.85
CA PHE A 534 21.53 20.26 30.18
C PHE A 534 20.94 18.84 30.14
N LEU A 535 19.81 18.67 29.46
CA LEU A 535 19.15 17.37 29.33
C LEU A 535 20.02 16.35 28.60
N PHE A 536 20.73 16.78 27.55
CA PHE A 536 21.67 15.92 26.84
C PHE A 536 22.88 15.54 27.71
N ASP A 537 23.41 16.47 28.50
CA ASP A 537 24.55 16.17 29.37
C ASP A 537 24.20 15.15 30.46
N GLN A 538 22.98 15.26 31.02
CA GLN A 538 22.47 14.36 32.06
C GLN A 538 22.03 12.99 31.52
N THR A 539 21.47 12.94 30.31
CA THR A 539 20.75 11.73 29.83
C THR A 539 21.26 11.17 28.52
N LYS A 540 22.11 11.91 27.79
CA LYS A 540 22.56 11.62 26.41
C LYS A 540 21.43 11.45 25.40
N ARG A 541 20.24 11.99 25.71
CA ARG A 541 19.04 12.01 24.85
C ARG A 541 18.60 13.44 24.56
N ARG A 542 17.88 13.66 23.46
CA ARG A 542 17.47 14.98 22.99
C ARG A 542 15.95 15.07 22.83
N PRO A 543 15.18 15.26 23.92
CA PRO A 543 13.73 15.35 23.83
C PRO A 543 13.30 16.60 23.07
N ALA A 544 12.08 16.57 22.53
CA ALA A 544 11.44 17.78 22.05
C ALA A 544 11.21 18.75 23.22
N VAL A 545 11.98 19.84 23.28
CA VAL A 545 11.87 20.87 24.33
C VAL A 545 10.88 21.95 23.90
N LEU A 546 9.80 22.12 24.66
CA LEU A 546 8.75 23.10 24.39
C LEU A 546 8.62 24.13 25.54
N PRO A 547 9.20 25.33 25.40
CA PRO A 547 9.02 26.42 26.36
C PRO A 547 7.71 27.18 26.11
N VAL A 548 6.83 27.16 27.11
CA VAL A 548 5.56 27.89 27.15
C VAL A 548 5.69 29.05 28.12
N ILE A 549 5.85 30.25 27.58
CA ILE A 549 6.00 31.47 28.40
C ILE A 549 4.72 32.27 28.33
N MET A 550 4.09 32.47 29.49
CA MET A 550 2.84 33.21 29.63
C MET A 550 3.14 34.64 30.11
N GLU A 551 2.53 35.64 29.46
CA GLU A 551 2.60 37.02 29.92
C GLU A 551 1.40 37.35 30.80
N VAL A 552 1.67 37.98 31.94
CA VAL A 552 0.64 38.65 32.75
C VAL A 552 0.94 40.15 32.79
N ARG A 553 -0.10 40.96 32.62
CA ARG A 553 0.00 42.42 32.59
C ARG A 553 0.09 43.02 33.99
#